data_AF-A0A9D8GU99-F1
#
_entry.id   AF-A0A9D8GU99-F1
#
_cell.length_a   1.000
_cell.length_b   1.000
_cell.length_c   1.000
_cell.angle_alpha   90.00
_cell.angle_beta   90.00
_cell.angle_gamma   90.00
#
_symmetry.space_group_name_H-M   'P 1'
#
loop_
_entity.id
_entity.type
_entity.pdbx_description
1 polymer ?
#
loop_
_entity_poly.entity_id
_entity_poly.type
_entity_poly.pdbx_seq_one_letter_code
_entity_poly.pdbx_strand_id
1 'polypeptide(L)' 'GRTIGGDPFFNREKRLPEKAGRRWFEADLDAQCARRGAHRLVFSGDGLVFVTTDHYRTFLEVPK' A
#
# COMPACT_ATOMS: atom_id res chain seq x y z
N GLY A 1 -9.78 5.39 -17.32
CA GLY A 1 -9.90 5.85 -15.92
C GLY A 1 -8.51 6.08 -15.38
N ARG A 2 -8.25 7.22 -14.73
CA ARG A 2 -6.98 7.43 -14.05
C ARG A 2 -7.00 6.61 -12.78
N THR A 3 -6.35 5.44 -12.82
CA THR A 3 -6.01 4.70 -11.61
C THR A 3 -5.10 5.60 -10.78
N ILE A 4 -5.55 6.05 -9.62
CA ILE A 4 -4.69 6.72 -8.65
C ILE A 4 -3.95 5.60 -7.92
N GLY A 5 -2.69 5.41 -8.29
CA GLY A 5 -1.82 4.41 -7.69
C GLY A 5 -0.38 4.61 -8.14
N GLY A 6 0.55 4.61 -7.18
CA GLY A 6 1.96 4.95 -7.38
C GLY A 6 2.43 6.13 -6.51
N ASP A 7 1.58 6.68 -5.65
CA ASP A 7 1.99 7.74 -4.72
C ASP A 7 2.98 7.19 -3.69
N PRO A 8 3.99 7.99 -3.30
CA PRO A 8 4.95 7.57 -2.29
C PRO A 8 4.28 7.41 -0.93
N PHE A 9 4.34 6.19 -0.39
CA PHE A 9 3.89 5.90 0.96
C PHE A 9 5.05 6.18 1.93
N PHE A 10 4.85 7.10 2.87
CA PHE A 10 5.94 7.54 3.75
C PHE A 10 6.15 6.66 4.98
N ASN A 11 5.33 5.62 5.19
CA ASN A 11 5.42 4.73 6.35
C ASN A 11 5.61 5.49 7.69
N ARG A 12 4.90 6.60 7.88
CA ARG A 12 5.11 7.52 9.03
C ARG A 12 4.91 6.84 10.38
N GLU A 13 4.02 5.84 10.41
CA GLU A 13 3.72 5.05 11.60
C GLU A 13 4.70 3.88 11.82
N LYS A 14 5.69 3.70 10.93
CA LYS A 14 6.72 2.66 10.99
C LYS A 14 6.16 1.24 11.19
N ARG A 15 4.98 0.97 10.61
CA ARG A 15 4.34 -0.36 10.68
C ARG A 15 4.94 -1.36 9.70
N LEU A 16 5.61 -0.86 8.66
CA LEU A 16 6.32 -1.68 7.67
C LEU A 16 7.83 -1.65 7.89
N PRO A 17 8.54 -2.74 7.53
CA PRO A 17 9.99 -2.83 7.74
C PRO A 17 10.74 -1.78 6.91
N GLU A 18 11.52 -0.92 7.58
CA GLU A 18 12.35 0.09 6.94
C GLU A 18 13.75 -0.46 6.61
N LYS A 19 14.27 -0.11 5.43
CA LYS A 19 15.63 -0.45 5.01
C LYS A 19 16.21 0.74 4.25
N ALA A 20 17.51 0.98 4.40
CA ALA A 20 18.19 2.05 3.67
C ALA A 20 17.97 1.88 2.14
N GLY A 21 17.46 2.92 1.49
CA GLY A 21 17.11 2.91 0.06
C GLY A 21 15.76 2.28 -0.29
N ARG A 22 15.04 1.70 0.67
CA ARG A 22 13.68 1.17 0.42
C ARG A 22 12.70 2.33 0.29
N ARG A 23 11.93 2.32 -0.80
CA ARG A 23 10.82 3.23 -1.05
C ARG A 23 9.53 2.44 -1.07
N TRP A 24 8.51 2.97 -0.40
CA TRP A 24 7.17 2.41 -0.39
C TRP A 24 6.26 3.21 -1.31
N PHE A 25 5.33 2.52 -1.92
CA PHE A 25 4.34 3.06 -2.83
C PHE A 25 2.98 2.48 -2.48
N GLU A 26 1.93 3.25 -2.68
CA GLU A 26 0.56 2.79 -2.47
C GLU A 26 -0.27 2.81 -3.75
N ALA A 27 -1.23 1.91 -3.84
CA ALA A 27 -2.18 1.85 -4.92
C ALA A 27 -3.57 1.45 -4.42
N ASP A 28 -4.60 2.06 -5.00
CA ASP A 28 -5.98 1.79 -4.64
C ASP A 28 -6.45 0.54 -5.37
N LEU A 29 -6.93 -0.46 -4.61
CA LEU A 29 -7.46 -1.70 -5.19
C LEU A 29 -8.92 -1.53 -5.65
N ASP A 30 -9.67 -0.63 -5.01
CA ASP A 30 -11.12 -0.49 -5.22
C ASP A 30 -11.51 0.57 -6.26
N ALA A 31 -10.86 0.56 -7.43
CA ALA A 31 -11.17 1.54 -8.48
C ALA A 31 -12.56 1.39 -9.13
N GLN A 32 -13.36 0.38 -8.74
CA GLN A 32 -14.57 -0.05 -9.47
C GLN A 32 -15.92 0.17 -8.77
N CYS A 33 -15.98 0.59 -7.51
CA CYS A 33 -17.28 0.84 -6.86
C CYS A 33 -17.31 2.18 -6.13
N ALA A 34 -18.44 2.87 -6.22
CA ALA A 34 -18.69 4.30 -5.95
C ALA A 34 -18.36 4.83 -4.54
N ARG A 35 -17.68 4.06 -3.70
CA ARG A 35 -17.26 4.41 -2.34
C ARG A 35 -15.78 4.08 -2.26
N ARG A 36 -14.92 5.08 -2.03
CA ARG A 36 -13.49 4.87 -1.78
C ARG A 36 -13.38 3.80 -0.69
N GLY A 37 -13.03 2.58 -1.07
CA GLY A 37 -12.94 1.48 -0.14
C GLY A 37 -11.69 1.62 0.72
N ALA A 38 -11.67 0.85 1.80
CA ALA A 38 -10.56 0.83 2.74
C ALA A 38 -9.38 -0.01 2.22
N HIS A 39 -9.50 -0.61 1.02
CA HIS A 39 -8.53 -1.55 0.47
C HIS A 39 -7.43 -0.80 -0.30
N ARG A 40 -6.22 -0.82 0.26
CA ARG A 40 -5.02 -0.28 -0.38
C ARG A 40 -3.96 -1.38 -0.48
N LEU A 41 -3.23 -1.37 -1.59
CA LEU A 41 -2.00 -2.13 -1.77
C LEU A 41 -0.82 -1.22 -1.41
N VAL A 42 0.11 -1.69 -0.61
CA VAL A 42 1.39 -1.02 -0.32
C VAL A 42 2.52 -1.94 -0.74
N PHE A 43 3.37 -1.48 -1.67
CA PHE A 43 4.47 -2.27 -2.19
C PHE A 43 5.78 -1.51 -2.11
N SER A 44 6.87 -2.25 -1.97
CA SER A 44 8.22 -1.68 -1.93
C SER A 44 8.94 -1.86 -3.26
N GLY A 45 9.90 -0.98 -3.52
CA GLY A 45 10.78 -1.08 -4.69
C GLY A 45 11.68 -2.33 -4.70
N ASP A 46 11.80 -3.05 -3.58
CA ASP A 46 12.53 -4.33 -3.48
C ASP A 46 11.62 -5.57 -3.52
N GLY A 47 10.32 -5.38 -3.78
CA GLY A 47 9.38 -6.47 -4.07
C GLY A 47 8.70 -7.08 -2.83
N LEU A 48 8.60 -6.34 -1.73
CA LEU A 48 7.66 -6.66 -0.66
C LEU A 48 6.29 -6.08 -1.00
N VAL A 49 5.23 -6.82 -0.66
CA VAL A 49 3.86 -6.41 -0.95
C VAL A 49 3.00 -6.65 0.28
N PHE A 50 2.25 -5.62 0.65
CA PHE A 50 1.33 -5.61 1.77
C PHE A 50 -0.04 -5.12 1.31
N VAL A 51 -1.09 -5.69 1.88
CA VAL A 51 -2.46 -5.24 1.66
C VAL A 51 -3.02 -4.74 2.98
N THR A 52 -3.68 -3.58 2.96
CA THR A 52 -4.50 -3.10 4.07
C THR A 52 -5.95 -3.05 3.62
N THR A 53 -6.86 -3.48 4.49
CA THR A 53 -8.31 -3.47 4.24
C THR A 53 -9.07 -2.58 5.22
N ASP A 54 -8.33 -1.84 6.05
CA ASP A 54 -8.85 -1.11 7.21
C ASP A 54 -8.22 0.28 7.35
N HIS A 55 -7.87 0.90 6.21
CA HIS A 55 -7.22 2.21 6.15
C HIS A 55 -5.89 2.27 6.92
N TYR A 56 -4.91 1.43 6.55
CA TYR A 56 -3.54 1.41 7.09
C TYR A 56 -3.42 1.00 8.57
N ARG A 57 -4.47 0.46 9.18
CA ARG A 57 -4.40 -0.02 10.57
C ARG A 57 -3.71 -1.37 10.65
N THR A 58 -4.03 -2.29 9.74
CA THR A 58 -3.36 -3.59 9.63
C THR A 58 -2.80 -3.78 8.24
N PHE A 59 -1.68 -4.49 8.19
CA PHE A 59 -0.98 -4.83 6.96
C PHE A 59 -0.84 -6.34 6.91
N LEU A 60 -1.41 -6.95 5.88
CA LEU A 60 -1.24 -8.36 5.56
C LEU A 60 -0.12 -8.48 4.54
N GLU A 61 0.97 -9.17 4.89
CA GLU A 61 2.03 -9.50 3.95
C GLU A 61 1.52 -10.50 2.92
N VAL A 62 1.74 -10.20 1.65
CA VAL A 62 1.41 -11.12 0.56
C VAL A 62 2.67 -11.94 0.25
N PRO A 63 2.68 -13.25 0.56
CA PRO A 63 3.79 -14.11 0.20
C PRO A 63 3.92 -14.21 -1.33
N LYS A 64 5.16 -14.35 -1.80
CA LYS A 64 5.46 -14.52 -3.23
C LYS A 64 5.03 -15.87 -3.77
#